data_AF-A0A2W1N0G5-F1
#
_entry.id   AF-A0A2W1N0G5-F1
#
_cell.length_a   1.000
_cell.length_b   1.000
_cell.length_c   1.000
_cell.angle_alpha   90.00
_cell.angle_beta   90.00
_cell.angle_gamma   90.00
#
_symmetry.space_group_name_H-M   'P 1'
#
loop_
_entity.id
_entity.type
_entity.pdbx_description
1 polymer ?
#
loop_
_entity_poly.entity_id
_entity_poly.type
_entity_poly.pdbx_seq_one_letter_code
_entity_poly.pdbx_strand_id
1 'polypeptide(L)'
;MSRGRAMLIGAASGLVEPLFALLCAWLVQVSVLLLPWGLALAAGAMLFAVTHEIIPECHRKGHETAASLGLAAGFCLMMVLDTALA
;
A
#
# COMPACT_ATOMS: atom_id res chain seq x y z
N MET A 1 -1.09 -8.36 24.67
CA MET A 1 0.30 -8.26 24.17
C MET A 1 1.00 -7.10 24.87
N SER A 2 2.26 -7.25 25.28
CA SER A 2 3.03 -6.10 25.77
C SER A 2 3.31 -5.12 24.62
N ARG A 3 3.33 -3.81 24.90
CA ARG A 3 3.51 -2.75 23.88
C ARG A 3 4.74 -2.97 23.00
N GLY A 4 5.86 -3.37 23.60
CA GLY A 4 7.10 -3.67 22.87
C GLY A 4 6.99 -4.88 21.93
N ARG A 5 6.25 -5.92 22.34
CA ARG A 5 6.04 -7.11 21.49
C ARG A 5 5.11 -6.82 20.30
N ALA A 6 4.10 -5.97 20.49
CA ALA A 6 3.24 -5.52 19.39
C ALA A 6 4.03 -4.70 18.36
N MET A 7 4.91 -3.81 18.83
CA MET A 7 5.75 -2.99 17.96
C MET A 7 6.77 -3.83 17.18
N LEU A 8 7.43 -4.80 17.83
CA LEU A 8 8.36 -5.73 17.18
C LEU A 8 7.68 -6.57 16.10
N ILE A 9 6.47 -7.07 16.36
CA ILE A 9 5.74 -7.87 15.37
C ILE A 9 5.33 -7.02 14.17
N GLY A 10 4.85 -5.79 14.40
CA GLY A 10 4.51 -4.86 13.31
C GLY A 10 5.73 -4.45 12.46
N ALA A 11 6.87 -4.20 13.10
CA ALA A 11 8.12 -3.92 12.39
C ALA A 11 8.60 -5.14 11.59
N ALA A 12 8.50 -6.34 12.17
CA ALA A 12 8.88 -7.58 11.51
C ALA A 12 7.98 -7.88 10.29
N SER A 13 6.67 -7.59 10.36
CA SER A 13 5.79 -7.78 9.20
C SER A 13 6.12 -6.82 8.05
N GLY A 14 6.55 -5.59 8.35
CA GLY A 14 6.95 -4.61 7.33
C GLY A 14 8.26 -4.97 6.62
N LEU A 15 9.07 -5.89 7.16
CA LEU A 15 10.32 -6.32 6.53
C LEU A 15 10.11 -7.05 5.20
N VAL A 16 8.88 -7.46 4.90
CA VAL A 16 8.52 -8.04 3.61
C VAL A 16 8.66 -7.02 2.46
N GLU A 17 8.37 -5.74 2.70
CA GLU A 17 8.46 -4.70 1.66
C GLU A 17 9.87 -4.50 1.10
N PRO A 18 10.93 -4.26 1.91
CA PRO A 18 12.28 -4.10 1.37
C PRO A 18 12.81 -5.37 0.70
N LEU A 19 12.41 -6.56 1.18
CA LEU A 19 12.80 -7.83 0.56
C LEU A 19 12.30 -7.92 -0.88
N PHE A 20 11.01 -7.65 -1.10
CA PHE A 20 10.43 -7.68 -2.44
C PHE A 20 10.85 -6.47 -3.29
N ALA A 21 11.09 -5.30 -2.68
CA ALA A 21 11.61 -4.14 -3.39
C ALA A 21 12.98 -4.42 -4.01
N LEU A 22 13.89 -5.07 -3.28
CA LEU A 22 15.20 -5.48 -3.80
C LEU A 22 15.06 -6.50 -4.94
N LEU A 23 14.16 -7.48 -4.80
CA LEU A 23 13.90 -8.47 -5.84
C LEU A 23 13.37 -7.82 -7.13
N CYS A 24 12.39 -6.93 -7.01
CA CYS A 24 11.82 -6.18 -8.14
C CYS A 24 12.86 -5.26 -8.78
N ALA A 25 13.67 -4.57 -7.99
CA ALA A 25 14.74 -3.70 -8.49
C ALA A 25 15.77 -4.50 -9.31
N TRP A 26 16.14 -5.69 -8.84
CA TRP A 26 17.03 -6.59 -9.59
C TRP A 26 16.38 -7.09 -10.89
N LEU A 27 15.10 -7.47 -10.85
CA LEU A 27 14.37 -7.97 -12.03
C LEU A 27 14.25 -6.92 -13.14
N VAL A 28 14.00 -5.65 -12.77
CA VAL A 28 13.91 -4.53 -13.71
C VAL A 28 15.24 -4.29 -14.45
N GLN A 29 16.38 -4.51 -13.78
CA GLN A 29 17.70 -4.37 -14.41
C GLN A 29 17.94 -5.42 -15.51
N VAL A 30 17.34 -6.61 -15.40
CA VAL A 30 17.47 -7.67 -16.40
C VAL A 30 16.63 -7.37 -17.64
N SER A 31 15.42 -6.83 -17.47
CA SER A 31 14.56 -6.47 -18.61
C SER A 31 13.58 -5.35 -18.27
N VAL A 32 13.79 -4.20 -18.90
CA VAL A 32 12.92 -3.03 -18.81
C VAL A 32 11.52 -3.32 -19.38
N LEU A 33 11.39 -4.31 -20.28
CA LEU A 33 10.10 -4.69 -20.86
C LEU A 33 9.14 -5.29 -19.82
N LEU A 34 9.66 -5.83 -18.71
CA LEU A 34 8.82 -6.37 -17.63
C LEU A 34 8.27 -5.27 -16.72
N LEU A 35 8.86 -4.07 -16.72
CA LEU A 35 8.46 -2.97 -15.84
C LEU A 35 6.97 -2.56 -16.00
N PRO A 36 6.42 -2.32 -17.20
CA PRO A 36 5.00 -1.96 -17.34
C PRO A 36 4.05 -3.06 -16.83
N TRP A 37 4.39 -4.33 -17.08
CA TRP A 37 3.60 -5.47 -16.58
C TRP A 37 3.67 -5.60 -15.06
N GLY A 38 4.86 -5.38 -14.49
CA GLY A 38 5.07 -5.40 -13.04
C GLY A 38 4.31 -4.28 -12.33
N LEU A 39 4.36 -3.05 -12.87
CA LEU A 39 3.62 -1.91 -12.32
C LEU A 39 2.10 -2.12 -12.44
N ALA A 40 1.61 -2.65 -13.57
CA ALA A 40 0.19 -2.97 -13.73
C ALA A 40 -0.29 -4.02 -12.72
N LEU A 41 0.52 -5.06 -12.49
CA LEU A 41 0.21 -6.09 -11.50
C LEU A 41 0.24 -5.55 -10.07
N ALA A 42 1.23 -4.72 -9.74
CA ALA A 42 1.33 -4.07 -8.43
C ALA A 42 0.14 -3.15 -8.15
N ALA A 43 -0.25 -2.33 -9.14
CA ALA A 43 -1.44 -1.47 -9.03
C ALA A 43 -2.71 -2.31 -8.84
N GLY A 44 -2.88 -3.40 -9.60
CA GLY A 44 -4.01 -4.31 -9.46
C GLY A 44 -4.11 -4.96 -8.07
N ALA A 45 -2.98 -5.44 -7.53
CA ALA A 45 -2.93 -6.03 -6.20
C ALA A 45 -3.33 -5.04 -5.09
N MET A 46 -2.86 -3.79 -5.19
CA MET A 46 -3.23 -2.73 -4.24
C MET A 46 -4.71 -2.36 -4.33
N LEU A 47 -5.28 -2.25 -5.54
CA LEU A 47 -6.71 -2.01 -5.71
C LEU A 47 -7.56 -3.15 -5.14
N PHE A 48 -7.14 -4.40 -5.32
CA PHE A 48 -7.85 -5.56 -4.75
C PHE A 48 -7.84 -5.50 -3.21
N ALA A 49 -6.68 -5.33 -2.58
CA ALA A 49 -6.58 -5.25 -1.12
C ALA A 49 -7.42 -4.10 -0.54
N VAL A 50 -7.38 -2.92 -1.17
CA VAL A 50 -8.16 -1.76 -0.73
C VAL A 50 -9.66 -2.03 -0.82
N THR A 51 -10.14 -2.56 -1.94
CA THR A 51 -11.58 -2.76 -2.17
C THR A 51 -12.17 -3.94 -1.41
N HIS A 52 -11.41 -5.02 -1.23
CA HIS A 52 -11.91 -6.23 -0.57
C HIS A 52 -11.69 -6.23 0.94
N GLU A 53 -10.65 -5.57 1.45
CA GLU A 53 -10.31 -5.60 2.87
C GLU A 53 -10.54 -4.23 3.52
N ILE A 54 -9.89 -3.17 3.03
CA ILE A 54 -9.87 -1.87 3.73
C ILE A 54 -11.25 -1.20 3.72
N ILE A 55 -11.87 -1.03 2.55
CA ILE A 55 -13.16 -0.35 2.43
C ILE A 55 -14.26 -1.09 3.23
N PRO A 56 -14.43 -2.42 3.11
CA PRO A 56 -15.45 -3.15 3.87
C PRO A 56 -15.20 -3.12 5.38
N GLU A 57 -13.94 -3.24 5.82
CA GLU A 57 -13.59 -3.21 7.25
C GLU A 57 -13.91 -1.86 7.89
N CYS A 58 -13.70 -0.76 7.16
CA CYS A 58 -14.05 0.57 7.62
C CYS A 58 -15.56 0.75 7.81
N HIS A 59 -16.38 0.22 6.89
CA HIS A 59 -17.85 0.29 6.97
C HIS A 59 -18.40 -0.62 8.07
N ARG A 60 -17.75 -1.77 8.34
CA ARG A 60 -18.16 -2.72 9.39
C ARG A 60 -18.16 -2.12 10.80
N LYS A 61 -17.40 -1.06 11.04
CA LYS A 61 -17.30 -0.39 12.35
C LYS A 61 -18.27 0.80 12.52
N GLY A 62 -19.17 1.06 11.55
CA GLY A 62 -20.21 2.09 11.62
C GLY A 62 -19.71 3.54 11.49
N HIS A 63 -18.43 3.74 11.13
CA HIS A 63 -17.81 5.06 10.95
C HIS A 63 -17.63 5.40 9.45
N GLU A 64 -18.65 5.13 8.66
CA GLU A 64 -18.63 5.15 7.19
C GLU A 64 -18.22 6.52 6.63
N THR A 65 -18.79 7.59 7.19
CA THR A 65 -18.50 8.96 6.77
C THR A 65 -17.07 9.38 7.10
N ALA A 66 -16.59 9.04 8.30
CA ALA A 66 -15.23 9.39 8.72
C ALA A 66 -14.18 8.60 7.92
N ALA A 67 -14.45 7.33 7.64
CA ALA A 67 -13.59 6.50 6.79
C ALA A 67 -13.55 7.00 5.34
N SER A 68 -14.70 7.36 4.76
CA SER A 68 -14.78 7.90 3.40
C SER A 68 -14.07 9.25 3.29
N LEU A 69 -14.22 10.12 4.30
CA LEU A 69 -13.51 11.40 4.37
C LEU A 69 -12.00 11.19 4.51
N GLY A 70 -11.57 10.22 5.33
CA GLY A 70 -10.16 9.84 5.48
C GLY A 70 -9.55 9.31 4.19
N LEU A 71 -10.29 8.47 3.45
CA LEU A 71 -9.89 7.97 2.13
C LEU A 71 -9.75 9.12 1.13
N ALA A 72 -10.74 10.02 1.05
CA ALA A 72 -10.71 11.17 0.16
C ALA A 72 -9.54 12.12 0.49
N ALA A 73 -9.32 12.41 1.78
CA ALA A 73 -8.20 13.23 2.23
C ALA A 73 -6.85 12.59 1.89
N GLY A 74 -6.70 11.27 2.11
CA GLY A 74 -5.49 10.52 1.75
C GLY A 74 -5.23 10.50 0.24
N PHE A 75 -6.28 10.34 -0.57
CA PHE A 75 -6.19 10.43 -2.03
C PHE A 75 -5.73 11.82 -2.49
N CYS A 76 -6.35 12.88 -1.98
CA CYS A 76 -5.93 14.25 -2.27
C CYS A 76 -4.48 14.50 -1.85
N LEU A 77 -4.07 14.04 -0.66
CA LEU A 77 -2.70 14.15 -0.20
C LEU A 77 -1.72 13.45 -1.14
N MET A 78 -2.03 12.22 -1.57
CA MET A 78 -1.18 11.49 -2.51
C MET A 78 -1.08 12.21 -3.86
N MET A 79 -2.17 12.78 -4.39
CA MET A 79 -2.15 13.56 -5.63
C MET A 79 -1.30 14.83 -5.51
N VAL A 80 -1.37 15.52 -4.36
CA VAL A 80 -0.51 16.67 -4.08
C VAL A 80 0.96 16.25 -3.98
N LEU A 81 1.25 15.15 -3.28
CA LEU A 81 2.61 14.63 -3.16
C LEU A 81 3.17 14.23 -4.53
N ASP A 82 2.40 13.52 -5.36
CA ASP A 82 2.79 13.16 -6.73
C ASP A 82 3.11 14.42 -7.56
N THR A 83 2.24 15.43 -7.53
CA THR A 83 2.47 16.69 -8.26
C THR A 83 3.68 17.47 -7.72
N ALA A 84 3.95 17.41 -6.42
CA ALA A 84 5.03 18.15 -5.78
C ALA A 84 6.40 17.45 -5.87
N LEU A 85 6.43 16.11 -5.99
CA LEU A 85 7.64 15.30 -6.11
C LEU A 85 7.93 14.81 -7.54
N ALA A 86 7.02 15.03 -8.49
CA ALA A 86 7.23 14.78 -9.92
C ALA A 86 8.35 15.66 -10.49
#